data_AF-A0A5N6GM54-F1
#
_entry.id   AF-A0A5N6GM54-F1
#
_cell.length_a   1.000
_cell.length_b   1.000
_cell.length_c   1.000
_cell.angle_alpha   90.00
_cell.angle_beta   90.00
_cell.angle_gamma   90.00
#
_symmetry.space_group_name_H-M   'P 1'
#
loop_
_entity.id
_entity.type
_entity.pdbx_description
1 polymer ?
#
loop_
_entity_poly.entity_id
_entity_poly.type
_entity_poly.pdbx_seq_one_letter_code
_entity_poly.pdbx_strand_id
1 'polypeptide(L)'
;MWVPYYSVHFNEPKVGLRAYHLLREFAMQRQLSPPREMITISERFLDQKRPKDPEGAKKFDEKYADKVGWLMEKKHRARALMDQKATSVADVSAVLSIQEEEIANGFADGKRGYLTRTARRRRREARAKEEAKAAEQAERVAELEKTLSTSEVEYKVQEIESTNGLEGNGVKILWTDIHDARLAESWPERVRHGELDLSRDHVMPGQKRNYGVEVLADETFKEKQPEQKA
;
A
#
# COMPACT_ATOMS: atom_id res chain seq x y z
N MET A 1 3.13 -8.51 -16.71
CA MET A 1 2.69 -9.44 -15.64
C MET A 1 2.59 -8.61 -14.38
N TRP A 2 1.48 -8.67 -13.66
CA TRP A 2 1.30 -7.90 -12.43
C TRP A 2 1.57 -8.82 -11.24
N VAL A 3 2.50 -8.40 -10.37
CA VAL A 3 2.91 -9.11 -9.16
C VAL A 3 2.73 -8.13 -8.00
N PRO A 4 2.22 -8.57 -6.84
CA PRO A 4 2.16 -7.72 -5.65
C PRO A 4 3.57 -7.23 -5.34
N TYR A 5 3.71 -5.96 -5.00
CA TYR A 5 5.02 -5.41 -4.65
C TYR A 5 5.25 -5.45 -3.13
N TYR A 6 4.25 -4.99 -2.38
CA TYR A 6 4.16 -5.15 -0.94
C TYR A 6 2.67 -5.09 -0.54
N SER A 7 2.36 -5.54 0.68
CA SER A 7 1.05 -5.34 1.30
C SER A 7 1.22 -4.68 2.65
N VAL A 8 0.33 -3.73 2.97
CA VAL A 8 0.34 -2.98 4.23
C VAL A 8 -0.90 -3.36 5.03
N HIS A 9 -0.69 -3.81 6.26
CA HIS A 9 -1.72 -4.29 7.16
C HIS A 9 -1.86 -3.32 8.33
N PHE A 10 -3.11 -2.94 8.60
CA PHE A 10 -3.50 -2.01 9.65
C PHE A 10 -4.49 -2.69 10.59
N ASN A 11 -4.45 -2.33 11.87
CA ASN A 11 -5.42 -2.81 12.85
C ASN A 11 -6.80 -2.18 12.66
N GLU A 12 -6.85 -0.90 12.25
CA GLU A 12 -8.11 -0.19 12.00
C GLU A 12 -8.36 0.05 10.50
N PRO A 13 -9.55 -0.29 9.98
CA PRO A 13 -9.86 -0.11 8.55
C PRO A 13 -9.90 1.37 8.14
N LYS A 14 -10.29 2.27 9.04
CA LYS A 14 -10.34 3.72 8.78
C LYS A 14 -8.94 4.30 8.52
N VAL A 15 -7.95 3.82 9.27
CA VAL A 15 -6.54 4.20 9.09
C VAL A 15 -6.03 3.68 7.76
N GLY A 16 -6.31 2.41 7.41
CA GLY A 16 -5.94 1.86 6.12
C GLY A 16 -6.53 2.61 4.93
N LEU A 17 -7.82 2.97 4.99
CA LEU A 17 -8.48 3.75 3.94
C LEU A 17 -7.85 5.15 3.79
N ARG A 18 -7.54 5.82 4.90
CA ARG A 18 -6.84 7.10 4.88
C ARG A 18 -5.45 6.99 4.25
N ALA A 19 -4.69 5.95 4.58
CA ALA A 19 -3.36 5.69 3.99
C ALA A 19 -3.48 5.53 2.47
N TYR A 20 -4.43 4.70 2.02
CA TYR A 20 -4.66 4.46 0.60
C TYR A 20 -5.01 5.76 -0.16
N HIS A 21 -5.85 6.62 0.42
CA HIS A 21 -6.15 7.92 -0.17
C HIS A 21 -4.91 8.80 -0.33
N LEU A 22 -4.09 8.92 0.72
CA LEU A 22 -2.86 9.72 0.68
C LEU A 22 -1.84 9.18 -0.35
N LEU A 23 -1.65 7.86 -0.40
CA LEU A 23 -0.78 7.23 -1.40
C LEU A 23 -1.24 7.53 -2.83
N ARG A 24 -2.55 7.49 -3.06
CA ARG A 24 -3.13 7.82 -4.37
C ARG A 24 -2.96 9.29 -4.71
N GLU A 25 -3.11 10.19 -3.73
CA GLU A 25 -2.87 11.63 -3.91
C GLU A 25 -1.40 11.90 -4.28
N PHE A 26 -0.44 11.29 -3.57
CA PHE A 26 0.98 11.41 -3.90
C PHE A 26 1.32 10.88 -5.30
N ALA A 27 0.78 9.70 -5.67
CA ALA A 27 0.97 9.14 -6.99
C ALA A 27 0.42 10.06 -8.09
N MET A 28 -0.79 10.61 -7.88
CA MET A 28 -1.41 11.54 -8.82
C MET A 28 -0.62 12.84 -8.94
N GLN A 29 -0.17 13.41 -7.82
CA GLN A 29 0.63 14.63 -7.80
C GLN A 29 1.94 14.45 -8.57
N ARG A 30 2.64 13.33 -8.41
CA ARG A 30 3.86 13.06 -9.18
C ARG A 30 3.62 12.92 -10.67
N GLN A 31 2.50 12.34 -11.09
CA GLN A 31 2.21 12.18 -12.51
C GLN A 31 1.83 13.50 -13.18
N LEU A 32 1.08 14.36 -12.48
CA LEU A 32 0.58 15.63 -13.03
C LEU A 32 1.55 16.80 -12.83
N SER A 33 2.25 16.82 -11.70
CA SER A 33 3.19 17.88 -11.30
C SER A 33 4.42 17.25 -10.64
N PRO A 34 5.26 16.53 -11.43
CA PRO A 34 6.45 15.91 -10.89
C PRO A 34 7.44 16.95 -10.33
N PRO A 35 8.19 16.61 -9.26
CA PRO A 35 9.26 17.46 -8.80
C PRO A 35 10.29 17.65 -9.92
N ARG A 36 10.85 18.86 -10.03
CA ARG A 36 11.73 19.23 -11.13
C ARG A 36 12.94 18.30 -11.23
N GLU A 37 13.49 17.89 -10.09
CA GLU A 37 14.62 16.97 -9.97
C GLU A 37 14.39 15.62 -10.67
N MET A 38 13.16 15.12 -10.70
CA MET A 38 12.80 13.85 -11.35
C MET A 38 12.82 13.93 -12.87
N ILE A 39 12.57 15.11 -13.43
CA ILE A 39 12.44 15.33 -14.88
C ILE A 39 13.61 16.10 -15.49
N THR A 40 14.60 16.47 -14.68
CA THR A 40 15.81 17.16 -15.11
C THR A 40 16.99 16.19 -15.26
N ILE A 41 17.89 16.50 -16.18
CA ILE A 41 19.14 15.78 -16.39
C ILE A 41 19.99 15.92 -15.12
N SER A 42 20.17 14.80 -14.42
CA SER A 42 21.08 14.68 -13.27
C SER A 42 22.39 14.02 -13.68
N GLU A 43 23.43 14.20 -12.88
CA GLU A 43 24.71 13.51 -13.06
C GLU A 43 24.53 11.99 -13.10
N ARG A 44 23.72 11.45 -12.15
CA ARG A 44 23.35 10.03 -12.12
C ARG A 44 22.73 9.54 -13.44
N PHE A 45 21.89 10.36 -14.08
CA PHE A 45 21.31 10.01 -15.38
C PHE A 45 22.35 9.99 -16.49
N LEU A 46 23.28 10.95 -16.51
CA LEU A 46 24.36 11.00 -17.49
C LEU A 46 25.29 9.79 -17.34
N ASP A 47 25.68 9.44 -16.11
CA ASP A 47 26.52 8.29 -15.81
C ASP A 47 25.89 6.98 -16.29
N GLN A 48 24.58 6.81 -16.07
CA GLN A 48 23.85 5.62 -16.51
C GLN A 48 23.76 5.50 -18.04
N LYS A 49 23.81 6.64 -18.76
CA LYS A 49 23.66 6.70 -20.22
C LYS A 49 24.98 6.83 -20.97
N ARG A 50 26.08 7.06 -20.26
CA ARG A 50 27.40 7.22 -20.82
C ARG A 50 27.81 5.95 -21.59
N PRO A 51 28.14 6.05 -22.89
CA PRO A 51 28.67 4.92 -23.65
C PRO A 51 29.96 4.38 -23.03
N LYS A 52 30.19 3.08 -23.14
CA LYS A 52 31.42 2.45 -22.65
C LYS A 52 32.63 2.71 -23.56
N ASP A 53 32.38 3.00 -24.84
CA ASP A 53 33.44 3.24 -25.81
C ASP A 53 34.15 4.58 -25.55
N PRO A 54 35.49 4.65 -25.55
CA PRO A 54 36.22 5.86 -25.16
C PRO A 54 35.90 7.09 -26.03
N GLU A 55 35.78 6.92 -27.34
CA GLU A 55 35.43 8.02 -28.26
C GLU A 55 33.97 8.44 -28.12
N GLY A 56 33.08 7.47 -27.92
CA GLY A 56 31.65 7.71 -27.69
C GLY A 56 31.41 8.46 -26.37
N ALA A 57 32.16 8.12 -25.33
CA ALA A 57 32.14 8.79 -24.04
C ALA A 57 32.56 10.26 -24.16
N LYS A 58 33.68 10.57 -24.84
CA LYS A 58 34.12 11.96 -25.05
C LYS A 58 33.07 12.81 -25.75
N LYS A 59 32.51 12.32 -26.87
CA LYS A 59 31.44 13.02 -27.61
C LYS A 59 30.17 13.19 -26.77
N PHE A 60 29.86 12.23 -25.91
CA PHE A 60 28.73 12.31 -25.01
C PHE A 60 28.95 13.38 -23.93
N ASP A 61 30.11 13.37 -23.28
CA ASP A 61 30.47 14.29 -22.22
C ASP A 61 30.46 15.75 -22.74
N GLU A 62 31.04 16.02 -23.91
CA GLU A 62 30.98 17.32 -24.58
C GLU A 62 29.55 17.77 -24.90
N LYS A 63 28.66 16.85 -25.31
CA LYS A 63 27.28 17.17 -25.68
C LYS A 63 26.41 17.54 -24.47
N TYR A 64 26.72 17.02 -23.28
CA TYR A 64 25.89 17.13 -22.08
C TYR A 64 26.50 17.95 -20.94
N ALA A 65 27.75 18.43 -21.06
CA ALA A 65 28.44 19.23 -20.05
C ALA A 65 27.59 20.37 -19.47
N ASP A 66 26.96 21.18 -20.34
CA ASP A 66 26.16 22.35 -19.92
C ASP A 66 24.66 22.05 -19.74
N LYS A 67 24.26 20.78 -19.82
CA LYS A 67 22.84 20.37 -19.83
C LYS A 67 22.37 19.81 -18.50
N VAL A 68 23.23 19.74 -17.49
CA VAL A 68 22.81 19.38 -16.13
C VAL A 68 21.75 20.39 -15.66
N GLY A 69 20.64 19.89 -15.09
CA GLY A 69 19.51 20.72 -14.67
C GLY A 69 18.53 21.11 -15.79
N TRP A 70 18.83 20.80 -17.06
CA TRP A 70 17.88 20.95 -18.15
C TRP A 70 16.83 19.87 -18.11
N LEU A 71 15.67 20.17 -18.68
CA LEU A 71 14.55 19.24 -18.73
C LEU A 71 14.88 18.09 -19.70
N MET A 72 14.68 16.85 -19.25
CA MET A 72 14.95 15.66 -20.05
C MET A 72 14.09 15.62 -21.32
N GLU A 73 14.61 14.97 -22.36
CA GLU A 73 13.84 14.66 -23.57
C GLU A 73 12.58 13.85 -23.23
N LYS A 74 11.51 14.03 -24.02
CA LYS A 74 10.17 13.46 -23.74
C LYS A 74 10.19 11.96 -23.45
N LYS A 75 11.00 11.18 -24.18
CA LYS A 75 11.13 9.73 -24.00
C LYS A 75 11.76 9.36 -22.65
N HIS A 76 12.82 10.07 -22.26
CA HIS A 76 13.50 9.85 -20.98
C HIS A 76 12.63 10.29 -19.81
N ARG A 77 11.99 11.46 -19.95
CA ARG A 77 11.03 11.98 -18.97
C ARG A 77 9.86 11.04 -18.74
N ALA A 78 9.24 10.52 -19.81
CA ALA A 78 8.15 9.55 -19.69
C ALA A 78 8.61 8.29 -18.94
N ARG A 79 9.82 7.78 -19.22
CA ARG A 79 10.35 6.61 -18.52
C ARG A 79 10.60 6.88 -17.04
N ALA A 80 11.18 8.03 -16.69
CA ALA A 80 11.38 8.44 -15.30
C ALA A 80 10.05 8.59 -14.55
N LEU A 81 9.01 9.14 -15.20
CA LEU A 81 7.67 9.27 -14.61
C LEU A 81 6.94 7.94 -14.42
N MET A 82 7.20 6.95 -15.27
CA MET A 82 6.59 5.63 -15.14
C MET A 82 7.30 4.75 -14.09
N ASP A 83 8.57 5.03 -13.79
CA ASP A 83 9.34 4.30 -12.80
C ASP A 83 9.03 4.81 -11.38
N GLN A 84 7.92 4.34 -10.82
CA GLN A 84 7.42 4.75 -9.50
C GLN A 84 7.70 3.73 -8.40
N LYS A 85 8.55 2.72 -8.65
CA LYS A 85 8.79 1.63 -7.68
C LYS A 85 9.41 2.19 -6.39
N ALA A 86 10.55 2.87 -6.49
CA ALA A 86 11.23 3.42 -5.32
C ALA A 86 10.45 4.56 -4.64
N THR A 87 9.82 5.42 -5.43
CA THR A 87 9.00 6.51 -4.89
C THR A 87 7.80 5.98 -4.11
N SER A 88 7.16 4.91 -4.57
CA SER A 88 6.05 4.29 -3.85
C SER A 88 6.44 3.82 -2.45
N VAL A 89 7.67 3.32 -2.26
CA VAL A 89 8.18 2.93 -0.94
C VAL A 89 8.38 4.14 -0.04
N ALA A 90 9.00 5.20 -0.57
CA ALA A 90 9.18 6.46 0.15
C ALA A 90 7.84 7.12 0.52
N ASP A 91 6.81 6.96 -0.31
CA ASP A 91 5.48 7.45 0.02
C ASP A 91 4.84 6.70 1.16
N VAL A 92 4.99 5.37 1.19
CA VAL A 92 4.45 4.58 2.29
C VAL A 92 5.07 5.03 3.59
N SER A 93 6.39 5.20 3.66
CA SER A 93 7.00 5.71 4.90
C SER A 93 6.49 7.11 5.26
N ALA A 94 6.42 8.04 4.30
CA ALA A 94 5.90 9.39 4.52
C ALA A 94 4.43 9.40 4.98
N VAL A 95 3.57 8.59 4.35
CA VAL A 95 2.16 8.43 4.73
C VAL A 95 2.05 7.88 6.14
N LEU A 96 2.86 6.88 6.49
CA LEU A 96 2.84 6.29 7.84
C LEU A 96 3.29 7.29 8.91
N SER A 97 4.26 8.17 8.61
CA SER A 97 4.64 9.27 9.49
C SER A 97 3.52 10.30 9.64
N ILE A 98 2.91 10.74 8.53
CA ILE A 98 1.75 11.65 8.56
C ILE A 98 0.62 11.03 9.40
N GLN A 99 0.36 9.74 9.24
CA GLN A 99 -0.68 9.06 10.00
C GLN A 99 -0.39 8.98 11.50
N GLU A 100 0.88 8.89 11.89
CA GLU A 100 1.26 8.91 13.31
C GLU A 100 0.90 10.24 13.94
N GLU A 101 1.22 11.35 13.25
CA GLU A 101 0.78 12.69 13.64
C GLU A 101 -0.75 12.83 13.61
N GLU A 102 -1.44 12.28 12.59
CA GLU A 102 -2.90 12.34 12.51
C GLU A 102 -3.57 11.57 13.67
N ILE A 103 -3.03 10.42 14.05
CA ILE A 103 -3.51 9.63 15.19
C ILE A 103 -3.25 10.37 16.50
N ALA A 104 -2.05 10.93 16.69
CA ALA A 104 -1.74 11.77 17.85
C ALA A 104 -2.68 12.98 17.97
N ASN A 105 -3.09 13.55 16.83
CA ASN A 105 -4.08 14.64 16.74
C ASN A 105 -5.55 14.17 16.87
N GLY A 106 -5.81 12.90 17.14
CA GLY A 106 -7.16 12.36 17.37
C GLY A 106 -8.00 12.16 16.10
N PHE A 107 -7.37 11.88 14.96
CA PHE A 107 -8.08 11.56 13.71
C PHE A 107 -8.96 10.30 13.85
N ALA A 108 -8.42 9.22 14.42
CA ALA A 108 -9.14 7.96 14.66
C ALA A 108 -10.33 8.15 15.61
N ASP A 109 -10.12 8.94 16.68
CA ASP A 109 -11.14 9.30 17.66
C ASP A 109 -12.24 10.23 17.12
N GLY A 110 -12.11 10.74 15.88
CA GLY A 110 -13.05 11.67 15.28
C GLY A 110 -13.07 13.06 15.91
N LYS A 111 -12.07 13.38 16.75
CA LYS A 111 -11.89 14.67 17.45
C LYS A 111 -11.35 15.78 16.55
N ARG A 112 -10.86 15.43 15.35
CA ARG A 112 -10.28 16.39 14.40
C ARG A 112 -11.34 17.28 13.72
N GLY A 113 -11.20 18.59 13.93
CA GLY A 113 -11.80 19.66 13.12
C GLY A 113 -13.17 20.19 13.57
N TYR A 114 -13.44 21.47 13.26
CA TYR A 114 -14.77 22.08 13.39
C TYR A 114 -15.71 21.49 12.33
N LEU A 115 -16.38 20.39 12.66
CA LEU A 115 -17.34 19.77 11.74
C LEU A 115 -18.59 20.66 11.61
N THR A 116 -18.91 21.05 10.38
CA THR A 116 -20.16 21.75 10.03
C THR A 116 -21.38 20.91 10.45
N ARG A 117 -22.53 21.57 10.69
CA ARG A 117 -23.77 20.90 11.15
C ARG A 117 -24.19 19.76 10.21
N THR A 118 -24.00 19.92 8.91
CA THR A 118 -24.30 18.91 7.88
C THR A 118 -23.37 17.71 7.95
N ALA A 119 -22.07 17.92 8.15
CA ALA A 119 -21.10 16.84 8.33
C ALA A 119 -21.38 16.04 9.62
N ARG A 120 -21.80 16.70 10.70
CA ARG A 120 -22.22 16.01 11.94
C ARG A 120 -23.45 15.13 11.70
N ARG A 121 -24.45 15.64 10.97
CA ARG A 121 -25.66 14.88 10.61
C ARG A 121 -25.32 13.63 9.80
N ARG A 122 -24.51 13.78 8.74
CA ARG A 122 -24.05 12.65 7.92
C ARG A 122 -23.28 11.60 8.72
N ARG A 123 -22.43 12.01 9.69
CA ARG A 123 -21.73 11.06 10.57
C ARG A 123 -22.67 10.28 11.50
N ARG A 124 -23.71 10.94 12.04
CA ARG A 124 -24.72 10.25 12.86
C ARG A 124 -25.53 9.27 12.02
N GLU A 125 -25.97 9.68 10.84
CA GLU A 125 -26.68 8.82 9.88
C GLU A 125 -25.80 7.63 9.45
N ALA A 126 -24.50 7.83 9.22
CA ALA A 126 -23.57 6.76 8.89
C ALA A 126 -23.36 5.77 10.05
N ARG A 127 -23.15 6.27 11.28
CA ARG A 127 -23.06 5.41 12.47
C ARG A 127 -24.32 4.60 12.71
N ALA A 128 -25.49 5.23 12.63
CA ALA A 128 -26.76 4.53 12.77
C ALA A 128 -26.94 3.44 11.71
N LYS A 129 -26.46 3.66 10.48
CA LYS A 129 -26.46 2.64 9.42
C LYS A 129 -25.45 1.52 9.67
N GLU A 130 -24.25 1.83 10.16
CA GLU A 130 -23.25 0.83 10.53
C GLU A 130 -23.75 -0.03 11.70
N GLU A 131 -24.32 0.58 12.74
CA GLU A 131 -24.93 -0.10 13.89
C GLU A 131 -26.12 -0.96 13.48
N ALA A 132 -27.01 -0.47 12.61
CA ALA A 132 -28.13 -1.26 12.08
C ALA A 132 -27.65 -2.47 11.29
N LYS A 133 -26.65 -2.31 10.42
CA LYS A 133 -26.05 -3.43 9.68
C LYS A 133 -25.33 -4.42 10.58
N ALA A 134 -24.62 -3.94 11.60
CA ALA A 134 -23.96 -4.80 12.58
C ALA A 134 -24.98 -5.63 13.36
N ALA A 135 -26.13 -5.04 13.73
CA ALA A 135 -27.23 -5.76 14.35
C ALA A 135 -27.83 -6.83 13.41
N GLU A 136 -28.13 -6.47 12.15
CA GLU A 136 -28.61 -7.43 11.13
C GLU A 136 -27.61 -8.59 10.91
N GLN A 137 -26.31 -8.30 10.92
CA GLN A 137 -25.26 -9.32 10.79
C GLN A 137 -25.18 -10.20 12.04
N ALA A 138 -25.25 -9.62 13.24
CA ALA A 138 -25.24 -10.38 14.49
C ALA A 138 -26.47 -11.31 14.59
N GLU A 139 -27.64 -10.84 14.17
CA GLU A 139 -28.85 -11.66 14.08
C GLU A 139 -28.66 -12.82 13.09
N ARG A 140 -28.14 -12.54 11.88
CA ARG A 140 -27.87 -13.57 10.88
C ARG A 140 -26.84 -14.60 11.36
N VAL A 141 -25.79 -14.18 12.07
CA VAL A 141 -24.79 -15.10 12.65
C VAL A 141 -25.44 -15.95 13.74
N ALA A 142 -26.24 -15.36 14.63
CA ALA A 142 -26.95 -16.10 15.67
C ALA A 142 -27.98 -17.10 15.12
N GLU A 143 -28.69 -16.75 14.05
CA GLU A 143 -29.57 -17.67 13.33
C GLU A 143 -28.79 -18.82 12.68
N LEU A 144 -27.62 -18.52 12.10
CA LEU A 144 -26.75 -19.52 11.50
C LEU A 144 -26.16 -20.48 12.56
N GLU A 145 -25.74 -19.97 13.72
CA GLU A 145 -25.30 -20.79 14.85
C GLU A 145 -26.41 -21.76 15.30
N LYS A 146 -27.65 -21.27 15.42
CA LYS A 146 -28.81 -22.09 15.80
C LYS A 146 -29.14 -23.17 14.77
N THR A 147 -29.07 -22.84 13.47
CA THR A 147 -29.39 -23.81 12.40
C THR A 147 -28.31 -24.89 12.26
N LEU A 148 -27.05 -24.56 12.52
CA LEU A 148 -25.94 -25.51 12.49
C LEU A 148 -25.83 -26.33 13.78
N SER A 149 -26.20 -25.76 14.93
CA SER A 149 -26.21 -26.48 16.20
C SER A 149 -27.25 -27.60 16.19
N THR A 150 -26.83 -28.82 16.51
CA THR A 150 -27.70 -29.98 16.73
C THR A 150 -27.69 -30.32 18.22
N SER A 151 -28.62 -31.17 18.69
CA SER A 151 -28.73 -31.53 20.13
C SER A 151 -27.46 -32.15 20.73
N GLU A 152 -26.53 -32.60 19.88
CA GLU A 152 -25.28 -33.25 20.28
C GLU A 152 -24.04 -32.36 20.07
N VAL A 153 -24.12 -31.30 19.23
CA VAL A 153 -22.96 -30.46 18.88
C VAL A 153 -23.36 -28.99 18.75
N GLU A 154 -22.74 -28.14 19.58
CA GLU A 154 -22.87 -26.67 19.54
C GLU A 154 -21.77 -26.09 18.63
N TYR A 155 -22.16 -25.47 17.51
CA TYR A 155 -21.25 -24.76 16.63
C TYR A 155 -21.25 -23.27 16.96
N LYS A 156 -20.07 -22.71 17.22
CA LYS A 156 -19.87 -21.26 17.42
C LYS A 156 -19.12 -20.69 16.23
N VAL A 157 -19.67 -19.63 15.63
CA VAL A 157 -18.98 -18.89 14.57
C VAL A 157 -18.01 -17.95 15.25
N GLN A 158 -16.74 -18.37 15.34
CA GLN A 158 -15.68 -17.48 15.79
C GLN A 158 -15.26 -16.58 14.63
N GLU A 159 -15.16 -15.28 14.88
CA GLU A 159 -14.34 -14.43 14.03
C GLU A 159 -12.92 -15.00 14.07
N ILE A 160 -12.36 -15.30 12.90
CA ILE A 160 -10.97 -15.73 12.83
C ILE A 160 -10.15 -14.54 13.32
N GLU A 161 -9.68 -14.61 14.56
CA GLU A 161 -8.64 -13.71 15.04
C GLU A 161 -7.51 -13.81 14.02
N SER A 162 -7.36 -12.77 13.22
CA SER A 162 -6.25 -12.69 12.29
C SER A 162 -5.00 -12.81 13.15
N THR A 163 -4.32 -13.95 13.08
CA THR A 163 -3.13 -14.32 13.87
C THR A 163 -1.94 -13.36 13.67
N ASN A 164 -2.13 -12.32 12.85
CA ASN A 164 -1.26 -11.18 12.63
C ASN A 164 -1.68 -9.92 13.43
N GLY A 165 -2.44 -10.06 14.52
CA GLY A 165 -2.82 -8.93 15.38
C GLY A 165 -1.59 -8.18 15.88
N LEU A 166 -1.35 -6.98 15.35
CA LEU A 166 -0.27 -6.13 15.80
C LEU A 166 -0.66 -5.53 17.15
N GLU A 167 0.24 -5.53 18.12
CA GLU A 167 -0.02 -4.89 19.41
C GLU A 167 -0.26 -3.37 19.20
N GLY A 168 -1.36 -2.85 19.74
CA GLY A 168 -1.69 -1.42 19.73
C GLY A 168 -1.99 -0.85 18.34
N ASN A 169 -1.26 0.20 17.94
CA ASN A 169 -1.39 0.87 16.64
C ASN A 169 -0.28 0.47 15.65
N GLY A 170 0.29 -0.72 15.82
CA GLY A 170 1.35 -1.23 14.95
C GLY A 170 0.89 -1.36 13.49
N VAL A 171 1.84 -1.23 12.56
CA VAL A 171 1.61 -1.42 11.11
C VAL A 171 2.57 -2.49 10.61
N LYS A 172 2.08 -3.46 9.85
CA LYS A 172 2.91 -4.54 9.27
C LYS A 172 2.99 -4.38 7.77
N ILE A 173 4.20 -4.38 7.23
CA ILE A 173 4.44 -4.34 5.79
C ILE A 173 5.09 -5.64 5.36
N LEU A 174 4.42 -6.37 4.48
CA LEU A 174 4.93 -7.59 3.88
C LEU A 174 5.50 -7.27 2.51
N TRP A 175 6.77 -7.59 2.30
CA TRP A 175 7.54 -7.27 1.10
C TRP A 175 7.79 -8.52 0.25
N THR A 176 7.72 -8.40 -1.07
CA THR A 176 8.26 -9.48 -1.93
C THR A 176 9.77 -9.62 -1.83
N ASP A 177 10.46 -8.49 -1.67
CA ASP A 177 11.89 -8.42 -1.40
C ASP A 177 12.10 -7.46 -0.24
N ILE A 178 12.65 -7.96 0.87
CA ILE A 178 12.85 -7.17 2.09
C ILE A 178 13.87 -6.04 1.88
N HIS A 179 14.74 -6.14 0.87
CA HIS A 179 15.71 -5.10 0.56
C HIS A 179 15.06 -3.84 -0.01
N ASP A 180 13.88 -3.95 -0.62
CA ASP A 180 13.14 -2.81 -1.14
C ASP A 180 12.71 -1.84 -0.02
N ALA A 181 12.61 -2.30 1.24
CA ALA A 181 12.35 -1.44 2.40
C ALA A 181 13.43 -0.35 2.61
N ARG A 182 14.64 -0.52 2.04
CA ARG A 182 15.75 0.44 2.12
C ARG A 182 15.59 1.65 1.19
N LEU A 183 14.59 1.63 0.31
CA LEU A 183 14.32 2.74 -0.60
C LEU A 183 13.72 3.96 0.11
N ALA A 184 13.15 3.76 1.31
CA ALA A 184 12.80 4.85 2.22
C ALA A 184 13.99 5.20 3.12
N GLU A 185 14.20 6.49 3.37
CA GLU A 185 15.28 6.98 4.23
C GLU A 185 15.11 6.58 5.70
N SER A 186 13.86 6.58 6.18
CA SER A 186 13.51 6.20 7.54
C SER A 186 12.10 5.63 7.60
N TRP A 187 11.82 4.89 8.67
CA TRP A 187 10.52 4.28 8.97
C TRP A 187 10.09 4.65 10.40
N PRO A 188 8.80 4.89 10.64
CA PRO A 188 8.27 5.04 12.00
C PRO A 188 8.50 3.79 12.86
N GLU A 189 8.72 3.97 14.16
CA GLU A 189 9.07 2.87 15.09
C GLU A 189 7.98 1.78 15.19
N ARG A 190 6.72 2.15 14.92
CA ARG A 190 5.58 1.22 14.94
C ARG A 190 5.50 0.28 13.73
N VAL A 191 6.37 0.44 12.74
CA VAL A 191 6.35 -0.35 11.51
C VAL A 191 7.17 -1.62 11.68
N ARG A 192 6.54 -2.78 11.46
CA ARG A 192 7.21 -4.07 11.39
C ARG A 192 7.27 -4.55 9.95
N HIS A 193 8.45 -4.98 9.51
CA HIS A 193 8.69 -5.49 8.17
C HIS A 193 8.70 -7.02 8.18
N GLY A 194 8.04 -7.64 7.21
CA GLY A 194 8.03 -9.09 7.00
C GLY A 194 8.18 -9.45 5.53
N GLU A 195 8.41 -10.73 5.23
CA GLU A 195 8.44 -11.26 3.86
C GLU A 195 7.04 -11.73 3.45
N LEU A 196 6.63 -11.37 2.25
CA LEU A 196 5.34 -11.74 1.68
C LEU A 196 5.40 -13.17 1.11
N ASP A 197 4.45 -14.02 1.52
CA ASP A 197 4.29 -15.32 0.90
C ASP A 197 3.62 -15.19 -0.48
N LEU A 198 4.40 -15.41 -1.53
CA LEU A 198 3.96 -15.32 -2.92
C LEU A 198 3.30 -16.63 -3.35
N SER A 199 2.02 -16.80 -3.02
CA SER A 199 1.20 -17.85 -3.63
C SER A 199 0.94 -17.54 -5.12
N ARG A 200 0.67 -18.58 -5.91
CA ARG A 200 0.36 -18.45 -7.35
C ARG A 200 -0.89 -17.60 -7.61
N ASP A 201 -1.79 -17.56 -6.65
CA ASP A 201 -3.09 -16.86 -6.73
C ASP A 201 -2.91 -15.35 -6.61
N HIS A 202 -1.81 -14.90 -5.99
CA HIS A 202 -1.47 -13.48 -5.88
C HIS A 202 -0.89 -12.89 -7.18
N VAL A 203 -0.46 -13.72 -8.12
CA VAL A 203 0.08 -13.27 -9.42
C VAL A 203 -1.06 -13.18 -10.41
N MET A 204 -1.46 -11.98 -10.80
CA MET A 204 -2.47 -11.78 -11.84
C MET A 204 -1.84 -12.10 -13.21
N PRO A 205 -2.15 -13.25 -13.84
CA PRO A 205 -1.67 -13.51 -15.18
C PRO A 205 -2.29 -12.44 -16.11
N GLY A 206 -1.54 -12.01 -17.13
CA GLY A 206 -2.11 -11.14 -18.15
C GLY A 206 -3.40 -11.73 -18.74
N GLN A 207 -4.29 -10.86 -19.25
CA GLN A 207 -5.63 -11.12 -19.78
C GLN A 207 -5.85 -12.58 -20.27
N LYS A 208 -6.28 -13.48 -19.37
CA LYS A 208 -6.74 -14.83 -19.75
C LYS A 208 -8.21 -14.75 -20.16
N ARG A 209 -8.61 -15.54 -21.16
CA ARG A 209 -10.04 -15.76 -21.45
C ARG A 209 -10.63 -16.53 -20.27
N ASN A 210 -11.52 -15.90 -19.52
CA ASN A 210 -12.21 -16.54 -18.41
C ASN A 210 -13.13 -17.64 -18.95
N TYR A 211 -12.78 -18.90 -18.71
CA TYR A 211 -13.70 -20.04 -18.83
C TYR A 211 -14.13 -20.40 -17.40
N GLY A 212 -15.27 -19.86 -16.95
CA GLY A 212 -15.85 -20.16 -15.64
C GLY A 212 -15.64 -19.09 -14.55
N VAL A 213 -16.40 -19.24 -13.46
CA VAL A 213 -16.33 -18.42 -12.25
C VAL A 213 -15.33 -19.08 -11.29
N GLU A 214 -14.03 -18.94 -11.56
CA GLU A 214 -13.01 -19.22 -10.56
C GLU A 214 -12.74 -17.93 -9.78
N VAL A 215 -12.98 -17.96 -8.47
CA VAL A 215 -12.60 -16.89 -7.55
C VAL A 215 -11.08 -16.93 -7.44
N LEU A 216 -10.40 -15.98 -8.07
CA LEU A 216 -8.94 -15.99 -8.22
C LEU A 216 -8.17 -15.52 -6.97
N ALA A 217 -8.85 -14.97 -5.96
CA ALA A 217 -8.21 -14.45 -4.75
C ALA A 217 -9.20 -14.41 -3.58
N ASP A 218 -9.30 -15.51 -2.83
CA ASP A 218 -10.09 -15.57 -1.57
C ASP A 218 -9.20 -15.41 -0.31
N GLU A 219 -7.89 -15.63 -0.44
CA GLU A 219 -6.99 -15.64 0.72
C GLU A 219 -6.32 -14.27 0.95
N THR A 220 -6.18 -13.91 2.23
CA THR A 220 -5.42 -12.73 2.65
C THR A 220 -3.93 -12.93 2.43
N PHE A 221 -3.20 -11.85 2.14
CA PHE A 221 -1.73 -11.89 2.05
C PHE A 221 -1.12 -12.33 3.38
N LYS A 222 -0.35 -13.43 3.35
CA LYS A 222 0.28 -14.02 4.54
C LYS A 222 1.77 -13.68 4.60
N GLU A 223 2.28 -13.62 5.82
CA GLU A 223 3.73 -13.56 6.04
C GLU A 223 4.31 -14.96 5.81
N LYS A 224 5.46 -15.00 5.14
CA LYS A 224 6.21 -16.25 4.96
C LYS A 224 6.73 -16.73 6.31
N GLN A 225 6.23 -17.88 6.77
CA GLN A 225 6.70 -18.52 7.99
C GLN A 225 8.17 -18.95 7.80
N PRO A 226 9.07 -18.73 8.78
CA PRO A 226 10.42 -19.25 8.70
C PRO A 226 10.35 -20.78 8.63
N GLU A 227 11.01 -21.39 7.64
CA GLU A 227 11.12 -22.85 7.54
C GLU A 227 11.67 -23.37 8.87
N GLN A 228 10.84 -24.10 9.63
CA GLN A 228 11.29 -24.82 10.81
C GLN A 228 12.32 -25.83 10.33
N LYS A 229 13.61 -25.53 10.56
CA LYS A 229 14.69 -26.49 10.35
C LYS A 229 14.43 -27.67 11.28
N ALA A 230 14.01 -28.79 10.68
CA ALA A 230 13.98 -30.09 11.33
C ALA A 230 15.41 -30.57 11.65
#